data_AF-A0A0R2VB68-F1
#
_entry.id   AF-A0A0R2VB68-F1
#
_cell.length_a   1.000
_cell.length_b   1.000
_cell.length_c   1.000
_cell.angle_alpha   90.00
_cell.angle_beta   90.00
_cell.angle_gamma   90.00
#
_symmetry.space_group_name_H-M   'P 1'
#
loop_
_entity.id
_entity.type
_entity.pdbx_description
1 polymer ?
#
loop_
_entity_poly.entity_id
_entity_poly.type
_entity_poly.pdbx_seq_one_letter_code
_entity_poly.pdbx_strand_id
1 'polypeptide(L)' 'MGQRAVILGGGESGVGAARLALRKGYDVFVSDSKQLSSKYAGILEGEGIEWEEGGHTMERVL' A
#
# COMPACT_ATOMS: atom_id res chain seq x y z
N MET A 1 -15.74 -5.25 -12.05
CA MET A 1 -15.12 -5.92 -10.88
C MET A 1 -13.62 -5.79 -11.03
N GLY A 2 -13.01 -4.80 -10.37
CA GLY A 2 -11.55 -4.69 -10.32
C GLY A 2 -11.00 -5.70 -9.31
N GLN A 3 -9.79 -6.19 -9.54
CA GLN A 3 -9.10 -7.02 -8.55
C GLN A 3 -8.43 -6.08 -7.53
N ARG A 4 -8.53 -6.42 -6.25
CA ARG A 4 -7.86 -5.68 -5.16
C ARG A 4 -6.48 -6.30 -4.90
N ALA A 5 -5.46 -5.46 -4.79
CA ALA A 5 -4.11 -5.84 -4.41
C ALA A 5 -3.82 -5.30 -3.00
N VAL A 6 -3.73 -6.20 -2.04
CA VAL A 6 -3.28 -5.90 -0.68
C VAL A 6 -1.78 -6.18 -0.60
N ILE A 7 -1.02 -5.19 -0.16
CA ILE A 7 0.44 -5.30 -0.03
C ILE A 7 0.83 -5.17 1.43
N LEU A 8 1.48 -6.21 1.94
CA LEU A 8 2.01 -6.26 3.30
C LEU A 8 3.47 -5.81 3.29
N GLY A 9 3.71 -4.65 3.89
CA GLY A 9 4.99 -3.94 3.90
C GLY A 9 5.00 -2.75 2.93
N GLY A 10 5.49 -1.61 3.41
CA GLY A 10 5.52 -0.34 2.71
C GLY A 10 6.93 0.27 2.59
N GLY A 11 7.96 -0.57 2.64
CA GLY A 11 9.31 -0.22 2.21
C GLY A 11 9.42 -0.04 0.69
N GLU A 12 10.65 -0.02 0.16
CA GLU A 12 10.92 0.17 -1.28
C GLU A 12 10.16 -0.82 -2.17
N SER A 13 10.24 -2.11 -1.83
CA SER A 13 9.60 -3.17 -2.62
C SER A 13 8.07 -3.11 -2.54
N GLY A 14 7.53 -2.82 -1.36
CA GLY A 14 6.08 -2.72 -1.14
C GLY A 14 5.46 -1.54 -1.89
N VAL A 15 6.07 -0.36 -1.78
CA VAL A 15 5.65 0.82 -2.55
C VAL A 15 5.80 0.56 -4.04
N GLY A 16 6.93 -0.01 -4.50
CA GLY A 16 7.13 -0.33 -5.91
C GLY A 16 6.05 -1.25 -6.48
N ALA A 17 5.67 -2.29 -5.71
CA ALA A 17 4.59 -3.19 -6.07
C ALA A 17 3.22 -2.48 -6.08
N ALA A 18 2.97 -1.57 -5.13
CA ALA A 18 1.73 -0.79 -5.04
C ALA A 18 1.54 0.09 -6.29
N ARG A 19 2.60 0.81 -6.69
CA ARG A 19 2.60 1.63 -7.90
C ARG A 19 2.34 0.80 -9.16
N LEU A 20 2.98 -0.37 -9.26
CA LEU A 20 2.79 -1.27 -10.41
C LEU A 20 1.34 -1.80 -10.48
N ALA A 21 0.77 -2.19 -9.34
CA ALA A 21 -0.61 -2.66 -9.26
C ALA A 21 -1.60 -1.55 -9.65
N LEU A 22 -1.40 -0.32 -9.15
CA LEU A 22 -2.21 0.84 -9.51
C LEU A 22 -2.17 1.10 -11.02
N ARG A 23 -0.97 1.07 -11.61
CA ARG A 23 -0.75 1.22 -13.07
C ARG A 23 -1.41 0.12 -13.89
N LYS A 24 -1.64 -1.06 -13.31
CA LYS A 24 -2.35 -2.18 -13.94
C LYS A 24 -3.87 -2.13 -13.72
N GLY A 25 -4.39 -1.09 -13.05
CA GLY A 25 -5.82 -0.89 -12.81
C GLY A 25 -6.39 -1.70 -11.65
N TYR A 26 -5.54 -2.09 -10.70
CA TYR A 26 -5.97 -2.71 -9.44
C TYR A 26 -6.41 -1.62 -8.45
N ASP A 27 -7.33 -1.99 -7.56
CA ASP A 27 -7.56 -1.26 -6.32
C ASP A 27 -6.46 -1.64 -5.32
N VAL A 28 -5.71 -0.68 -4.80
CA VAL A 28 -4.45 -0.95 -4.08
C VAL A 28 -4.53 -0.47 -2.65
N PHE A 29 -4.13 -1.35 -1.73
CA PHE A 29 -4.01 -1.04 -0.32
C PHE A 29 -2.65 -1.51 0.23
N VAL A 30 -1.96 -0.66 0.99
CA VAL A 30 -0.66 -0.98 1.60
C VAL A 30 -0.78 -0.99 3.12
N SER A 31 -0.31 -2.05 3.76
CA SER A 31 -0.34 -2.17 5.23
C SER A 31 1.04 -2.54 5.75
N ASP A 32 1.62 -1.70 6.61
CA ASP A 32 2.91 -1.95 7.25
C ASP A 32 2.75 -2.08 8.78
N SER A 33 3.40 -3.10 9.36
CA SER A 33 3.45 -3.28 10.82
C SER A 33 4.35 -2.24 11.51
N LYS A 34 5.20 -1.56 10.76
CA LYS A 34 6.10 -0.49 11.21
C LYS A 34 5.60 0.86 10.71
N GLN A 35 6.18 1.94 11.23
CA GLN A 35 5.98 3.27 10.67
C GLN A 35 6.65 3.38 9.30
N LEU A 36 5.95 3.96 8.35
CA LEU A 36 6.46 4.31 7.04
C LEU A 36 7.41 5.50 7.16
N SER A 37 8.47 5.48 6.35
CA SER A 37 9.25 6.71 6.18
C SER A 37 8.41 7.77 5.48
N SER A 38 8.61 9.05 5.81
CA SER A 38 7.90 10.16 5.15
C SER A 38 8.07 10.15 3.63
N LYS A 39 9.19 9.61 3.12
CA LYS A 39 9.42 9.40 1.69
C LYS A 39 8.38 8.44 1.08
N TYR A 40 8.14 7.29 1.73
CA TYR A 40 7.23 6.27 1.22
C TYR A 40 5.76 6.66 1.42
N ALA A 41 5.42 7.20 2.59
CA ALA A 41 4.09 7.76 2.83
C ALA A 41 3.72 8.84 1.81
N GLY A 42 4.64 9.77 1.50
CA GLY A 42 4.41 10.81 0.49
C GLY A 42 4.24 10.28 -0.94
N ILE A 43 4.85 9.14 -1.27
CA ILE A 43 4.62 8.48 -2.57
C ILE A 43 3.22 7.86 -2.62
N LEU A 44 2.81 7.16 -1.56
CA LEU A 44 1.48 6.53 -1.48
C LEU A 44 0.37 7.59 -1.52
N GLU A 45 0.52 8.65 -0.71
CA GLU A 45 -0.36 9.82 -0.71
C GLU A 45 -0.44 10.48 -2.09
N GLY A 46 0.71 10.73 -2.72
CA GLY A 46 0.79 11.38 -4.03
C GLY A 46 0.18 10.57 -5.18
N GLU A 47 0.10 9.25 -5.03
CA GLU A 47 -0.59 8.36 -5.98
C GLU A 47 -2.03 8.03 -5.59
N GLY A 48 -2.52 8.54 -4.45
CA GLY A 48 -3.86 8.27 -3.93
C GLY A 48 -4.05 6.81 -3.51
N ILE A 49 -2.98 6.12 -3.13
CA ILE A 49 -3.02 4.74 -2.66
C ILE A 49 -3.38 4.77 -1.18
N GLU A 50 -4.39 3.99 -0.78
CA GLU A 50 -4.79 3.88 0.61
C GLU A 50 -3.74 3.07 1.40
N TRP A 51 -3.40 3.51 2.62
CA TRP A 51 -2.38 2.85 3.42
C TRP A 51 -2.64 2.87 4.93
N GLU A 52 -1.96 1.99 5.65
CA GLU A 52 -1.84 2.00 7.11
C GLU A 52 -0.42 1.67 7.56
N GLU A 53 -0.10 2.10 8.78
CA GLU A 53 1.20 1.87 9.39
C GLU A 53 1.06 1.54 10.89
N GLY A 54 2.11 0.97 11.47
CA GLY A 54 2.16 0.65 12.90
C GLY A 54 1.32 -0.56 13.32
N GLY A 55 0.83 -1.35 12.36
CA GLY A 55 0.03 -2.55 12.61
C GLY A 55 -0.67 -3.05 11.35
N HIS A 56 -1.31 -4.21 11.46
CA HIS A 56 -2.16 -4.76 10.41
C HIS A 56 -3.61 -4.82 10.91
N THR A 57 -4.52 -4.21 10.17
CA THR A 57 -5.96 -4.33 10.40
C THR A 57 -6.46 -5.57 9.66
N MET A 58 -6.83 -6.62 10.39
CA MET A 58 -7.18 -7.93 9.81
C MET A 58 -8.33 -7.83 8.80
N GLU A 59 -9.31 -6.97 9.06
CA GLU A 59 -10.47 -6.73 8.19
C GLU A 59 -10.11 -6.06 6.86
N ARG A 60 -8.92 -5.43 6.78
CA ARG A 60 -8.46 -4.74 5.57
C ARG A 60 -7.54 -5.60 4.72
N VAL A 61 -6.92 -6.62 5.31
CA VAL A 61 -5.89 -7.46 4.67
C VAL A 61 -6.32 -8.89 4.33
N LEU A 62 -7.49 -9.33 4.80
CA LEU A 62 -8.14 -10.61 4.48
C LEU A 62 -9.43 -10.40 3.67
#